data_AF-Q8MZJ1-F1
#
_entry.id   AF-Q8MZJ1-F1
#
_cell.length_a   1.000
_cell.length_b   1.000
_cell.length_c   1.000
_cell.angle_alpha   90.00
_cell.angle_beta   90.00
_cell.angle_gamma   90.00
#
_symmetry.space_group_name_H-M   'P 1'
#
loop_
_entity.id
_entity.type
_entity.pdbx_description
1 polymer ?
#
loop_
_entity_poly.entity_id
_entity_poly.type
_entity_poly.pdbx_seq_one_letter_code
_entity_poly.pdbx_strand_id
1 'polypeptide(L)'
;RNELIARYIKLRTGKTRTRKQVSSHIQVLARRKLREIQAKLKVQFWQPGLQPGTSQDVKPFPQPAYTGKPATAVSSGDLVQAQPAPPWEGRAIATHKLRLVEFSAYMEQQREQEIYHKHLFVHIGGSATYADPLLEAVDVKQIYDKFPEKKGGLKELYDKGPQAAFFLVKFWADLNSNIQDESGVFYGVTSQYESNENMTITCSTKVCSFGKQVVEKVETEYARFENGRFVYRISRSP
;
A
#
# COMPACT_ATOMS: atom_id res chain seq x y z
N ARG A 1 11.53 -3.00 31.77
CA ARG A 1 10.44 -2.07 31.34
C ARG A 1 9.40 -1.80 32.42
N ASN A 2 8.58 -2.77 32.86
CA ASN A 2 7.44 -2.49 33.77
C ASN A 2 7.86 -2.03 35.18
N GLU A 3 9.05 -2.40 35.64
CA GLU A 3 9.63 -1.90 36.88
C GLU A 3 10.01 -0.41 36.80
N LEU A 4 10.50 0.05 35.65
CA LEU A 4 10.80 1.46 35.42
C LEU A 4 9.52 2.30 35.42
N ILE A 5 8.45 1.79 34.80
CA ILE A 5 7.14 2.44 34.81
C ILE A 5 6.59 2.52 36.24
N ALA A 6 6.70 1.44 37.02
CA ALA A 6 6.31 1.43 38.43
C ALA A 6 7.09 2.47 39.25
N ARG A 7 8.41 2.55 39.07
CA ARG A 7 9.26 3.58 39.72
C ARG A 7 8.86 5.00 39.30
N TYR A 8 8.59 5.21 38.02
CA TYR A 8 8.15 6.51 37.49
C TYR A 8 6.80 6.95 38.08
N ILE A 9 5.83 6.04 38.20
CA ILE A 9 4.53 6.33 38.84
C ILE A 9 4.73 6.74 40.30
N LYS A 10 5.61 6.05 41.04
CA LYS A 10 5.93 6.41 42.42
C LYS A 10 6.56 7.80 42.50
N LEU A 11 7.51 8.12 41.61
CA LEU A 11 8.18 9.41 41.55
C LEU A 11 7.20 10.57 41.24
N ARG A 12 6.26 10.36 40.32
CA ARG A 12 5.35 11.43 39.85
C ARG A 12 4.10 11.60 40.68
N THR A 13 3.60 10.54 41.31
CA THR A 13 2.27 10.54 41.96
C THR A 13 2.31 10.16 43.43
N GLY A 14 3.46 9.75 43.96
CA GLY A 14 3.60 9.18 45.30
C GLY A 14 2.96 7.79 45.48
N LYS A 15 2.20 7.30 44.48
CA LYS A 15 1.48 6.02 44.57
C LYS A 15 2.40 4.86 44.21
N THR A 16 2.54 3.92 45.13
CA THR A 16 3.27 2.67 44.87
C THR A 16 2.43 1.75 43.97
N ARG A 17 3.06 1.27 42.89
CA ARG A 17 2.52 0.25 42.00
C ARG A 17 3.54 -0.86 41.83
N THR A 18 3.10 -2.12 41.85
CA THR A 18 3.97 -3.27 41.62
C THR A 18 4.16 -3.50 40.12
N ARG A 19 5.25 -4.18 39.75
CA ARG A 19 5.46 -4.66 38.37
C ARG A 19 4.25 -5.42 37.83
N LYS A 20 3.63 -6.28 38.66
CA LYS A 20 2.44 -7.08 38.29
C LYS A 20 1.21 -6.20 38.05
N GLN A 21 0.98 -5.18 38.89
CA GLN A 21 -0.11 -4.22 38.71
C GLN A 21 0.05 -3.42 37.40
N VAL A 22 1.27 -3.00 37.08
CA VAL A 22 1.58 -2.32 35.81
C VAL A 22 1.33 -3.25 34.61
N SER A 23 1.80 -4.49 34.66
CA SER A 23 1.54 -5.49 33.61
C SER A 23 0.04 -5.72 33.39
N SER A 24 -0.71 -5.92 34.47
CA SER A 24 -2.17 -6.13 34.42
C SER A 24 -2.89 -4.93 33.80
N HIS A 25 -2.53 -3.71 34.21
CA HIS A 25 -3.15 -2.51 33.67
C HIS A 25 -2.87 -2.33 32.17
N ILE A 26 -1.64 -2.58 31.72
CA ILE A 26 -1.28 -2.54 30.29
C ILE A 26 -2.11 -3.57 29.50
N GLN A 27 -2.26 -4.79 30.02
CA GLN A 27 -3.09 -5.83 29.39
C GLN A 27 -4.57 -5.42 29.30
N VAL A 28 -5.10 -4.79 30.35
CA VAL A 28 -6.49 -4.27 30.35
C VAL A 28 -6.67 -3.20 29.27
N LEU A 29 -5.71 -2.26 29.15
CA LEU A 29 -5.74 -1.23 28.11
C LEU A 29 -5.66 -1.83 26.71
N ALA A 30 -4.79 -2.82 26.49
CA ALA A 30 -4.68 -3.51 25.21
C ALA A 30 -5.98 -4.24 24.83
N ARG A 31 -6.59 -4.98 25.78
CA ARG A 31 -7.87 -5.67 25.57
C ARG A 31 -9.03 -4.69 25.34
N ARG A 32 -9.03 -3.54 26.01
CA ARG A 32 -10.03 -2.49 25.79
C ARG A 32 -9.92 -1.92 24.37
N LYS A 33 -8.71 -1.57 23.92
CA LYS A 33 -8.47 -1.08 22.56
C LYS A 33 -8.88 -2.11 21.50
N LEU A 34 -8.57 -3.39 21.73
CA LEU A 34 -8.98 -4.48 20.83
C LEU A 34 -10.51 -4.60 20.73
N ARG A 35 -11.23 -4.50 21.85
CA ARG A 35 -12.70 -4.50 21.86
C ARG A 35 -13.30 -3.28 21.17
N GLU A 36 -12.72 -2.10 21.34
CA GLU A 36 -13.16 -0.89 20.64
C GLU A 36 -12.97 -1.02 19.11
N ILE A 37 -11.87 -1.61 18.66
CA ILE A 37 -11.62 -1.90 17.23
C ILE A 37 -12.63 -2.92 16.70
N GLN A 38 -12.85 -4.03 17.42
CA GLN A 38 -13.84 -5.04 17.03
C GLN A 38 -15.27 -4.48 17.02
N ALA A 39 -15.62 -3.60 17.97
CA ALA A 39 -16.92 -2.94 17.99
C ALA A 39 -17.11 -2.02 16.78
N LYS A 40 -16.09 -1.24 16.39
CA LYS A 40 -16.13 -0.39 15.18
C LYS A 40 -16.29 -1.22 13.90
N LEU A 41 -15.59 -2.35 13.80
CA LEU A 41 -15.75 -3.29 12.68
C LEU A 41 -17.13 -3.94 12.66
N LYS A 42 -17.69 -4.32 13.82
CA LYS A 42 -19.05 -4.87 13.90
C LYS A 42 -20.14 -3.85 13.56
N VAL A 43 -19.97 -2.58 13.94
CA VAL A 43 -20.90 -1.49 13.58
C VAL A 43 -20.89 -1.22 12.07
N GLN A 44 -19.74 -1.33 11.41
CA GLN A 44 -19.66 -1.27 9.94
C GLN A 44 -20.35 -2.47 9.27
N PHE A 45 -20.36 -3.63 9.92
CA PHE A 45 -20.98 -4.85 9.39
C PHE A 45 -22.49 -4.97 9.68
N TRP A 46 -23.03 -4.16 10.60
CA TRP A 46 -24.43 -4.16 11.04
C TRP A 46 -25.09 -2.78 10.87
N GLN A 47 -24.87 -2.13 9.72
CA GLN A 47 -25.78 -1.07 9.25
C GLN A 47 -26.92 -1.74 8.46
N PRO A 48 -28.18 -1.67 8.93
CA PRO A 48 -29.33 -2.11 8.14
C PRO A 48 -29.65 -1.01 7.14
N GLY A 49 -29.10 -1.12 5.93
CA GLY A 49 -29.42 -0.20 4.85
C GLY A 49 -28.36 -0.12 3.77
N LEU A 50 -28.20 -1.21 3.02
CA LEU A 50 -28.05 -1.20 1.56
C LEU A 50 -28.00 -2.66 1.11
N GLN A 51 -29.15 -3.19 0.68
CA GLN A 51 -29.20 -4.53 0.09
C GLN A 51 -28.56 -4.51 -1.31
N PRO A 52 -27.78 -5.56 -1.66
CA PRO A 52 -27.53 -5.92 -3.04
C PRO A 52 -28.77 -6.64 -3.58
N GLY A 53 -29.61 -5.90 -4.30
CA GLY A 53 -30.78 -6.44 -4.98
C GLY A 53 -30.40 -7.04 -6.33
N THR A 54 -30.22 -8.35 -6.38
CA THR A 54 -30.42 -9.15 -7.59
C THR A 54 -31.90 -9.11 -7.96
N SER A 55 -32.26 -8.63 -9.15
CA SER A 55 -33.48 -9.09 -9.82
C SER A 55 -33.34 -8.90 -11.32
N GLN A 56 -33.49 -10.02 -12.02
CA GLN A 56 -33.68 -10.07 -13.45
C GLN A 56 -34.97 -9.35 -13.82
N ASP A 57 -34.95 -8.50 -14.85
CA ASP A 57 -36.17 -8.20 -15.59
C ASP A 57 -35.87 -8.24 -17.08
N VAL A 58 -36.26 -9.38 -17.66
CA VAL A 58 -36.32 -9.63 -19.10
C VAL A 58 -37.74 -9.28 -19.52
N LYS A 59 -37.90 -8.37 -20.48
CA LYS A 59 -39.01 -8.37 -21.46
C LYS A 59 -38.77 -7.35 -22.59
N PRO A 60 -39.46 -7.49 -23.73
CA PRO A 60 -38.81 -7.67 -25.02
C PRO A 60 -39.04 -6.49 -25.97
N PHE A 61 -38.21 -6.42 -27.02
CA PHE A 61 -38.45 -5.77 -28.32
C PHE A 61 -39.51 -4.66 -28.43
N PRO A 62 -39.11 -3.46 -28.86
CA PRO A 62 -39.85 -2.73 -29.87
C PRO A 62 -39.20 -2.94 -31.24
N GLN A 63 -39.97 -3.47 -32.19
CA GLN A 63 -39.66 -3.40 -33.62
C GLN A 63 -39.60 -1.92 -34.05
N PRO A 64 -38.63 -1.50 -34.87
CA PRO A 64 -38.78 -0.26 -35.62
C PRO A 64 -39.56 -0.53 -36.92
N ALA A 65 -40.62 0.25 -37.12
CA ALA A 65 -41.35 0.31 -38.37
C ALA A 65 -40.43 0.79 -39.51
N TYR A 66 -40.45 0.07 -40.62
CA TYR A 66 -39.86 0.50 -41.89
C TYR A 66 -40.66 1.69 -42.45
N THR A 67 -40.01 2.80 -42.78
CA THR A 67 -40.36 3.63 -43.96
C THR A 67 -39.19 4.54 -44.37
N GLY A 68 -38.74 4.40 -45.63
CA GLY A 68 -38.27 5.50 -46.49
C GLY A 68 -36.87 6.11 -46.26
N LYS A 69 -35.90 5.73 -47.10
CA LYS A 69 -34.78 6.62 -47.50
C LYS A 69 -35.32 7.68 -48.50
N PRO A 70 -34.68 8.85 -48.64
CA PRO A 70 -33.49 8.97 -49.49
C PRO A 70 -32.31 9.67 -48.82
N ALA A 71 -31.14 9.43 -49.39
CA ALA A 71 -29.81 9.80 -48.93
C ALA A 71 -29.51 11.31 -49.02
N THR A 72 -28.77 11.84 -48.04
CA THR A 72 -27.73 12.87 -48.25
C THR A 72 -26.74 12.94 -47.07
N ALA A 73 -25.46 12.86 -47.43
CA ALA A 73 -24.28 13.49 -46.83
C ALA A 73 -23.89 13.19 -45.35
N VAL A 74 -22.84 12.37 -45.26
CA VAL A 74 -21.78 12.29 -44.25
C VAL A 74 -21.58 13.51 -43.32
N SER A 75 -21.58 13.24 -42.03
CA SER A 75 -20.74 13.91 -41.02
C SER A 75 -20.61 12.96 -39.83
N SER A 76 -19.74 11.96 -39.97
CA SER A 76 -19.30 11.10 -38.86
C SER A 76 -18.43 11.95 -37.94
N GLY A 77 -19.06 12.70 -37.03
CA GLY A 77 -18.40 13.17 -35.84
C GLY A 77 -18.26 11.98 -34.89
N ASP A 78 -17.10 11.33 -34.93
CA ASP A 78 -16.74 10.33 -33.92
C ASP A 78 -16.75 11.00 -32.55
N LEU A 79 -17.86 10.84 -31.82
CA LEU A 79 -17.91 11.06 -30.39
C LEU A 79 -17.04 9.96 -29.76
N VAL A 80 -15.74 10.23 -29.65
CA VAL A 80 -14.82 9.42 -28.85
C VAL A 80 -15.31 9.53 -27.41
N GLN A 81 -16.10 8.56 -26.98
CA GLN A 81 -16.48 8.41 -25.58
C GLN A 81 -15.17 8.15 -24.81
N ALA A 82 -14.66 9.20 -24.16
CA ALA A 82 -13.43 9.13 -23.41
C ALA A 82 -13.54 7.97 -22.40
N GLN A 83 -12.69 6.96 -22.58
CA GLN A 83 -12.60 5.85 -21.64
C GLN A 83 -12.36 6.44 -20.24
N PRO A 84 -13.12 5.98 -19.22
CA PRO A 84 -12.92 6.47 -17.87
C PRO A 84 -11.48 6.18 -17.43
N ALA A 85 -10.87 7.17 -16.77
CA ALA A 85 -9.55 7.05 -16.18
C ALA A 85 -9.48 5.79 -15.29
N PRO A 86 -8.39 5.01 -15.32
CA PRO A 86 -8.31 3.80 -14.53
C PRO A 86 -8.52 4.05 -13.02
N PRO A 87 -9.08 3.08 -12.26
CA PRO A 87 -9.46 3.28 -10.86
C PRO A 87 -8.27 3.55 -9.92
N TRP A 88 -7.04 3.26 -10.34
CA TRP A 88 -5.83 3.56 -9.57
C TRP A 88 -5.29 4.98 -9.78
N GLU A 89 -5.78 5.70 -10.80
CA GLU A 89 -5.28 7.04 -11.12
C GLU A 89 -5.61 8.02 -9.99
N GLY A 90 -4.55 8.66 -9.46
CA GLY A 90 -4.62 9.55 -8.30
C GLY A 90 -4.91 8.86 -6.96
N ARG A 91 -5.04 7.52 -6.93
CA ARG A 91 -5.44 6.73 -5.75
C ARG A 91 -4.40 5.69 -5.33
N ALA A 92 -3.47 5.35 -6.23
CA ALA A 92 -2.38 4.43 -5.97
C ALA A 92 -1.03 5.05 -6.32
N ILE A 93 0.06 4.37 -5.95
CA ILE A 93 1.42 4.72 -6.35
C ILE A 93 1.58 4.31 -7.82
N ALA A 94 1.19 5.23 -8.71
CA ALA A 94 1.11 4.97 -10.12
C ALA A 94 1.42 6.23 -10.93
N THR A 95 2.13 6.04 -12.03
CA THR A 95 2.27 6.99 -13.11
C THR A 95 1.52 6.47 -14.34
N HIS A 96 1.56 7.23 -15.44
CA HIS A 96 1.06 6.75 -16.72
C HIS A 96 1.86 5.56 -17.29
N LYS A 97 3.12 5.36 -16.83
CA LYS A 97 4.00 4.29 -17.32
C LYS A 97 4.09 3.09 -16.39
N LEU A 98 4.29 3.34 -15.10
CA LEU A 98 4.61 2.32 -14.10
C LEU A 98 3.74 2.49 -12.86
N ARG A 99 3.22 1.38 -12.34
CA ARG A 99 2.43 1.29 -11.13
C ARG A 99 3.05 0.29 -10.16
N LEU A 100 3.16 0.67 -8.89
CA LEU A 100 3.44 -0.26 -7.80
C LEU A 100 2.16 -1.04 -7.45
N VAL A 101 2.24 -2.37 -7.49
CA VAL A 101 1.13 -3.28 -7.20
C VAL A 101 1.26 -3.89 -5.82
N GLU A 102 2.47 -4.31 -5.46
CA GLU A 102 2.77 -4.87 -4.14
C GLU A 102 4.13 -4.37 -3.67
N PHE A 103 4.23 -4.05 -2.38
CA PHE A 103 5.49 -3.91 -1.68
C PHE A 103 5.34 -4.49 -0.27
N SER A 104 6.14 -5.50 0.04
CA SER A 104 6.09 -6.21 1.31
C SER A 104 7.50 -6.35 1.85
N ALA A 105 7.77 -5.88 3.08
CA ALA A 105 8.98 -6.24 3.82
C ALA A 105 8.57 -7.15 4.98
N TYR A 106 9.23 -8.29 5.10
CA TYR A 106 8.77 -9.37 5.95
C TYR A 106 9.93 -10.21 6.48
N MET A 107 9.61 -11.02 7.47
CA MET A 107 10.43 -12.16 7.85
C MET A 107 9.66 -13.45 7.66
N GLU A 108 10.38 -14.52 7.41
CA GLU A 108 9.89 -15.89 7.32
C GLU A 108 10.74 -16.78 8.19
N GLN A 109 10.09 -17.64 8.98
CA GLN A 109 10.78 -18.67 9.75
C GLN A 109 10.30 -20.05 9.27
N GLN A 110 11.24 -20.88 8.84
CA GLN A 110 10.97 -22.28 8.52
C GLN A 110 10.93 -23.07 9.83
N ARG A 111 9.78 -23.68 10.15
CA ARG A 111 9.69 -24.65 11.25
C ARG A 111 9.73 -26.08 10.70
N GLU A 112 10.15 -27.02 11.53
CA GLU A 112 10.39 -28.45 11.24
C GLU A 112 9.20 -29.20 10.58
N GLN A 113 7.99 -28.62 10.53
CA GLN A 113 6.76 -29.23 9.99
C GLN A 113 6.19 -28.52 8.75
N GLU A 114 7.03 -27.87 7.91
CA GLU A 114 6.60 -27.10 6.71
C GLU A 114 5.67 -25.89 6.98
N ILE A 115 5.44 -25.55 8.25
CA ILE A 115 4.68 -24.35 8.62
C ILE A 115 5.61 -23.14 8.51
N TYR A 116 5.49 -22.39 7.41
CA TYR A 116 6.15 -21.11 7.22
C TYR A 116 5.43 -20.03 8.04
N HIS A 117 6.11 -19.49 9.04
CA HIS A 117 5.62 -18.32 9.75
C HIS A 117 6.10 -17.05 9.04
N LYS A 118 5.21 -16.40 8.30
CA LYS A 118 5.49 -15.12 7.64
C LYS A 118 4.92 -13.96 8.47
N HIS A 119 5.81 -13.06 8.90
CA HIS A 119 5.43 -11.82 9.57
C HIS A 119 5.72 -10.63 8.66
N LEU A 120 4.70 -9.82 8.39
CA LEU A 120 4.84 -8.62 7.56
C LEU A 120 5.18 -7.43 8.46
N PHE A 121 6.36 -6.83 8.28
CA PHE A 121 6.69 -5.57 8.95
C PHE A 121 5.92 -4.41 8.31
N VAL A 122 5.87 -4.39 6.98
CA VAL A 122 5.09 -3.44 6.20
C VAL A 122 4.49 -4.14 4.98
N HIS A 123 3.33 -3.66 4.54
CA HIS A 123 2.66 -4.17 3.34
C HIS A 123 1.92 -3.03 2.64
N ILE A 124 2.17 -2.88 1.34
CA ILE A 124 1.34 -2.16 0.38
C ILE A 124 0.82 -3.22 -0.59
N GLY A 125 -0.49 -3.24 -0.80
CA GLY A 125 -1.14 -4.14 -1.73
C GLY A 125 -2.63 -3.84 -1.82
N GLY A 126 -3.32 -4.64 -2.62
CA GLY A 126 -4.76 -4.51 -2.85
C GLY A 126 -5.10 -3.80 -4.16
N SER A 127 -6.30 -4.06 -4.65
CA SER A 127 -6.82 -3.46 -5.88
C SER A 127 -7.42 -2.09 -5.58
N ALA A 128 -6.84 -1.04 -6.15
CA ALA A 128 -7.44 0.29 -6.09
C ALA A 128 -8.78 0.32 -6.84
N THR A 129 -9.75 0.99 -6.24
CA THR A 129 -11.13 1.12 -6.69
C THR A 129 -11.53 2.59 -6.77
N TYR A 130 -12.60 2.90 -7.51
CA TYR A 130 -13.12 4.27 -7.58
C TYR A 130 -13.65 4.79 -6.23
N ALA A 131 -13.90 3.91 -5.26
CA ALA A 131 -14.33 4.27 -3.91
C ALA A 131 -13.16 4.72 -3.02
N ASP A 132 -11.91 4.43 -3.40
CA ASP A 132 -10.74 4.86 -2.64
C ASP A 132 -10.56 6.38 -2.74
N PRO A 133 -10.14 7.04 -1.65
CA PRO A 133 -9.87 8.46 -1.66
C PRO A 133 -8.67 8.79 -2.55
N LEU A 134 -8.64 10.01 -3.09
CA LEU A 134 -7.45 10.54 -3.75
C LEU A 134 -6.30 10.67 -2.76
N LEU A 135 -5.07 10.50 -3.25
CA LEU A 135 -3.86 10.69 -2.45
C LEU A 135 -3.71 12.15 -2.03
N GLU A 136 -3.32 12.34 -0.77
CA GLU A 136 -3.01 13.66 -0.22
C GLU A 136 -1.66 14.17 -0.74
N ALA A 137 -1.56 15.49 -0.92
CA ALA A 137 -0.31 16.13 -1.31
C ALA A 137 0.52 16.54 -0.08
N VAL A 138 1.84 16.35 -0.18
CA VAL A 138 2.82 16.82 0.81
C VAL A 138 3.85 17.68 0.09
N ASP A 139 4.14 18.87 0.62
CA ASP A 139 5.21 19.71 0.08
C ASP A 139 6.57 19.01 0.30
N VAL A 140 7.23 18.68 -0.81
CA VAL A 140 8.53 17.98 -0.83
C VAL A 140 9.61 18.72 -0.03
N LYS A 141 9.51 20.05 0.11
CA LYS A 141 10.46 20.85 0.91
C LYS A 141 10.48 20.45 2.38
N GLN A 142 9.38 19.90 2.90
CA GLN A 142 9.26 19.47 4.29
C GLN A 142 10.10 18.22 4.61
N ILE A 143 10.56 17.50 3.59
CA ILE A 143 11.26 16.22 3.75
C ILE A 143 12.68 16.22 3.19
N TYR A 144 13.16 17.30 2.57
CA TYR A 144 14.50 17.32 1.95
C TYR A 144 15.61 16.92 2.92
N ASP A 145 15.55 17.36 4.19
CA ASP A 145 16.55 17.04 5.22
C ASP A 145 16.57 15.55 5.62
N LYS A 146 15.56 14.77 5.21
CA LYS A 146 15.48 13.32 5.48
C LYS A 146 16.08 12.46 4.37
N PHE A 147 16.40 13.04 3.21
CA PHE A 147 16.91 12.32 2.04
C PHE A 147 18.26 12.89 1.57
N PRO A 148 19.03 12.16 0.74
CA PRO A 148 20.29 12.67 0.21
C PRO A 148 20.13 14.00 -0.52
N GLU A 149 20.96 14.99 -0.18
CA GLU A 149 20.94 16.35 -0.76
C GLU A 149 21.98 16.56 -1.86
N LYS A 150 22.95 15.65 -1.99
CA LYS A 150 24.03 15.73 -2.98
C LYS A 150 23.54 15.32 -4.38
N LYS A 151 24.47 15.24 -5.34
CA LYS A 151 24.19 14.80 -6.70
C LYS A 151 23.42 13.46 -6.72
N GLY A 152 22.31 13.42 -7.46
CA GLY A 152 21.37 12.30 -7.48
C GLY A 152 20.47 12.22 -6.24
N GLY A 153 20.38 13.30 -5.47
CA GLY A 153 19.53 13.45 -4.29
C GLY A 153 18.09 13.82 -4.61
N LEU A 154 17.22 13.81 -3.59
CA LEU A 154 15.77 13.97 -3.79
C LEU A 154 15.42 15.30 -4.50
N LYS A 155 16.06 16.41 -4.09
CA LYS A 155 15.81 17.72 -4.69
C LYS A 155 16.15 17.74 -6.19
N GLU A 156 17.34 17.27 -6.56
CA GLU A 156 17.76 17.23 -7.96
C GLU A 156 16.86 16.33 -8.81
N LEU A 157 16.48 15.15 -8.27
CA LEU A 157 15.58 14.24 -8.97
C LEU A 157 14.18 14.85 -9.16
N TYR A 158 13.63 15.50 -8.12
CA TYR A 158 12.32 16.14 -8.18
C TYR A 158 12.30 17.33 -9.15
N ASP A 159 13.34 18.17 -9.13
CA ASP A 159 13.49 19.30 -10.03
C ASP A 159 13.64 18.84 -11.49
N LYS A 160 14.32 17.70 -11.73
CA LYS A 160 14.46 17.09 -13.06
C LYS A 160 13.15 16.45 -13.54
N GLY A 161 12.38 15.86 -12.62
CA GLY A 161 11.07 15.29 -12.90
C GLY A 161 11.08 13.96 -13.67
N PRO A 162 9.87 13.46 -14.03
CA PRO A 162 8.56 14.10 -13.85
C PRO A 162 8.08 14.12 -12.39
N GLN A 163 7.53 15.26 -11.92
CA GLN A 163 7.10 15.44 -10.52
C GLN A 163 5.96 14.49 -10.11
N ALA A 164 5.08 14.12 -11.05
CA ALA A 164 3.99 13.16 -10.81
C ALA A 164 4.47 11.72 -10.50
N ALA A 165 5.78 11.44 -10.61
CA ALA A 165 6.37 10.16 -10.25
C ALA A 165 6.89 10.09 -8.80
N PHE A 166 6.70 11.16 -8.01
CA PHE A 166 7.18 11.23 -6.63
C PHE A 166 6.06 11.00 -5.65
N PHE A 167 6.26 10.03 -4.76
CA PHE A 167 5.31 9.64 -3.72
C PHE A 167 6.02 9.57 -2.37
N LEU A 168 5.29 9.93 -1.31
CA LEU A 168 5.75 9.75 0.06
C LEU A 168 4.86 8.70 0.74
N VAL A 169 5.47 7.63 1.25
CA VAL A 169 4.77 6.62 2.03
C VAL A 169 5.21 6.74 3.49
N LYS A 170 4.23 6.84 4.40
CA LYS A 170 4.46 6.78 5.84
C LYS A 170 3.97 5.44 6.38
N PHE A 171 4.92 4.57 6.75
CA PHE A 171 4.59 3.29 7.34
C PHE A 171 4.42 3.36 8.86
N TRP A 172 3.49 2.55 9.37
CA TRP A 172 3.48 2.09 10.75
C TRP A 172 3.90 0.62 10.75
N ALA A 173 5.19 0.36 10.93
CA ALA A 173 5.72 -0.99 10.88
C ALA A 173 5.24 -1.83 12.06
N ASP A 174 4.80 -3.07 11.80
CA ASP A 174 4.46 -4.02 12.85
C ASP A 174 5.72 -4.74 13.34
N LEU A 175 6.16 -4.41 14.55
CA LEU A 175 7.31 -5.02 15.20
C LEU A 175 6.91 -6.08 16.24
N ASN A 176 5.63 -6.50 16.28
CA ASN A 176 5.13 -7.46 17.26
C ASN A 176 5.41 -8.93 16.85
N SER A 177 6.64 -9.22 16.43
CA SER A 177 7.07 -10.58 16.08
C SER A 177 7.64 -11.31 17.29
N ASN A 178 7.20 -12.55 17.53
CA ASN A 178 7.72 -13.42 18.59
C ASN A 178 8.93 -14.22 18.10
N ILE A 179 10.03 -13.54 17.77
CA ILE A 179 11.30 -14.17 17.38
C ILE A 179 11.99 -14.63 18.66
N GLN A 180 11.99 -15.94 18.90
CA GLN A 180 12.67 -16.54 20.06
C GLN A 180 14.02 -17.14 19.68
N ASP A 181 14.18 -17.49 18.41
CA ASP A 181 15.39 -18.02 17.81
C ASP A 181 15.61 -17.34 16.45
N GLU A 182 16.79 -16.75 16.25
CA GLU A 182 17.19 -16.15 14.98
C GLU A 182 17.70 -17.19 13.98
N SER A 183 17.94 -18.43 14.45
CA SER A 183 18.31 -19.53 13.55
C SER A 183 17.17 -19.83 12.58
N GLY A 184 17.49 -19.90 11.28
CA GLY A 184 16.52 -20.21 10.22
C GLY A 184 15.51 -19.10 9.89
N VAL A 185 15.73 -17.86 10.32
CA VAL A 185 14.89 -16.71 9.94
C VAL A 185 15.44 -16.05 8.67
N PHE A 186 14.59 -15.92 7.66
CA PHE A 186 14.84 -15.16 6.44
C PHE A 186 14.16 -13.79 6.53
N TYR A 187 14.90 -12.72 6.25
CA TYR A 187 14.35 -11.38 6.07
C TYR A 187 14.35 -11.06 4.59
N GLY A 188 13.26 -10.51 4.08
CA GLY A 188 13.18 -10.19 2.67
C GLY A 188 12.17 -9.13 2.32
N VAL A 189 12.36 -8.60 1.12
CA VAL A 189 11.47 -7.66 0.46
C VAL A 189 10.96 -8.29 -0.82
N THR A 190 9.65 -8.21 -1.04
CA THR A 190 9.03 -8.50 -2.33
C THR A 190 8.37 -7.23 -2.84
N SER A 191 8.57 -6.92 -4.11
CA SER A 191 7.85 -5.86 -4.80
C SER A 191 7.40 -6.28 -6.19
N GLN A 192 6.22 -5.82 -6.58
CA GLN A 192 5.63 -6.06 -7.89
C GLN A 192 5.23 -4.74 -8.52
N TYR A 193 5.58 -4.58 -9.80
CA TYR A 193 5.23 -3.42 -10.60
C TYR A 193 4.52 -3.85 -11.89
N GLU A 194 3.71 -2.95 -12.44
CA GLU A 194 3.00 -3.15 -13.69
C GLU A 194 3.16 -1.95 -14.63
N SER A 195 3.23 -2.23 -15.93
CA SER A 195 3.36 -1.25 -17.00
C SER A 195 2.51 -1.64 -18.22
N ASN A 196 2.15 -0.65 -19.04
CA ASN A 196 1.58 -0.85 -20.37
C ASN A 196 2.67 -1.05 -21.45
N GLU A 197 3.91 -0.67 -21.15
CA GLU A 197 5.06 -0.72 -22.05
C GLU A 197 6.04 -1.81 -21.59
N ASN A 198 6.61 -2.54 -22.57
CA ASN A 198 7.72 -3.45 -22.34
C ASN A 198 9.01 -2.64 -22.18
N MET A 199 9.53 -2.58 -20.95
CA MET A 199 10.77 -1.88 -20.63
C MET A 199 11.67 -2.75 -19.77
N THR A 200 12.93 -2.35 -19.65
CA THR A 200 13.81 -2.83 -18.57
C THR A 200 13.78 -1.79 -17.48
N ILE A 201 13.52 -2.20 -16.23
CA ILE A 201 13.53 -1.28 -15.09
C ILE A 201 14.74 -1.54 -14.21
N THR A 202 15.26 -0.47 -13.62
CA THR A 202 16.29 -0.54 -12.58
C THR A 202 15.73 0.11 -11.31
N CYS A 203 15.59 -0.68 -10.25
CA CYS A 203 15.16 -0.24 -8.94
C CYS A 203 16.39 0.05 -8.07
N SER A 204 16.58 1.30 -7.68
CA SER A 204 17.58 1.70 -6.68
C SER A 204 16.89 1.95 -5.34
N THR A 205 17.25 1.15 -4.34
CA THR A 205 16.75 1.25 -2.96
C THR A 205 17.88 1.76 -2.07
N LYS A 206 17.71 2.96 -1.50
CA LYS A 206 18.72 3.61 -0.66
C LYS A 206 18.24 3.69 0.78
N VAL A 207 19.02 3.12 1.69
CA VAL A 207 18.81 3.27 3.14
C VAL A 207 19.55 4.51 3.61
N CYS A 208 18.85 5.40 4.30
CA CYS A 208 19.38 6.68 4.75
C CYS A 208 19.35 6.79 6.28
N SER A 209 20.37 7.40 6.85
CA SER A 209 20.43 7.78 8.28
C SER A 209 20.77 9.27 8.37
N PHE A 210 19.92 10.05 9.05
CA PHE A 210 20.04 11.51 9.15
C PHE A 210 20.28 12.20 7.78
N GLY A 211 19.47 11.83 6.77
CA GLY A 211 19.56 12.40 5.41
C GLY A 211 20.75 11.92 4.57
N LYS A 212 21.61 11.03 5.10
CA LYS A 212 22.79 10.51 4.39
C LYS A 212 22.58 9.06 3.97
N GLN A 213 22.94 8.74 2.73
CA GLN A 213 22.94 7.36 2.22
C GLN A 213 23.95 6.51 2.99
N VAL A 214 23.51 5.34 3.48
CA VAL A 214 24.31 4.35 4.20
C VAL A 214 24.59 3.14 3.34
N VAL A 215 23.56 2.62 2.67
CA VAL A 215 23.66 1.51 1.71
C VAL A 215 22.69 1.73 0.56
N GLU A 216 23.04 1.19 -0.60
CA GLU A 216 22.22 1.18 -1.79
C GLU A 216 22.21 -0.22 -2.38
N LYS A 217 21.01 -0.69 -2.74
CA LYS A 217 20.81 -1.91 -3.51
C LYS A 217 20.22 -1.54 -4.85
N VAL A 218 20.81 -2.06 -5.93
CA VAL A 218 20.35 -1.81 -7.30
C VAL A 218 19.98 -3.14 -7.92
N GLU A 219 18.73 -3.25 -8.37
CA GLU A 219 18.15 -4.46 -8.96
C GLU A 219 17.60 -4.12 -10.35
N THR A 220 17.91 -4.94 -11.34
CA THR A 220 17.42 -4.77 -12.71
C THR A 220 16.44 -5.87 -13.04
N GLU A 221 15.23 -5.48 -13.45
CA GLU A 221 14.13 -6.39 -13.75
C GLU A 221 13.68 -6.26 -15.21
N TYR A 222 13.26 -7.40 -15.75
CA TYR A 222 12.75 -7.52 -17.11
C TYR A 222 11.27 -7.85 -17.07
N ALA A 223 10.54 -7.31 -18.04
CA ALA A 223 9.11 -7.49 -18.12
C ALA A 223 8.71 -8.95 -18.37
N ARG A 224 7.63 -9.38 -17.74
CA ARG A 224 6.87 -10.59 -18.10
C ARG A 224 5.46 -10.18 -18.51
N PHE A 225 5.00 -10.65 -19.67
CA PHE A 225 3.66 -10.31 -20.14
C PHE A 225 2.62 -11.23 -19.51
N GLU A 226 1.73 -10.67 -18.68
CA GLU A 226 0.70 -11.39 -17.93
C GLU A 226 -0.60 -10.58 -17.94
N ASN A 227 -1.74 -11.20 -18.27
CA ASN A 227 -3.07 -10.57 -18.24
C ASN A 227 -3.16 -9.22 -18.97
N GLY A 228 -2.47 -9.09 -20.12
CA GLY A 228 -2.48 -7.86 -20.92
C GLY A 228 -1.57 -6.74 -20.39
N ARG A 229 -0.74 -7.00 -19.38
CA ARG A 229 0.21 -6.04 -18.80
C ARG A 229 1.62 -6.60 -18.72
N PHE A 230 2.61 -5.72 -18.67
CA PHE A 230 4.00 -6.07 -18.38
C PHE A 230 4.24 -5.99 -16.88
N VAL A 231 4.58 -7.12 -16.27
CA VAL A 231 4.78 -7.29 -14.83
C VAL A 231 6.28 -7.45 -14.53
N TYR A 232 6.72 -6.81 -13.45
CA TYR A 232 8.09 -6.88 -12.93
C TYR A 232 8.02 -7.34 -11.47
N ARG A 233 8.83 -8.34 -11.09
CA ARG A 233 8.78 -8.92 -9.73
C ARG A 233 10.17 -9.09 -9.14
N ILE A 234 10.48 -8.26 -8.16
CA ILE A 234 11.61 -8.49 -7.25
C ILE A 234 11.07 -9.36 -6.12
N SER A 235 11.43 -10.65 -6.10
CA SER A 235 10.85 -11.63 -5.17
C SER A 235 11.87 -12.08 -4.15
N ARG A 236 11.50 -12.07 -2.85
CA ARG A 236 12.35 -12.57 -1.75
C ARG A 236 13.76 -11.97 -1.78
N SER A 237 13.85 -10.67 -2.04
CA SER A 237 15.12 -9.94 -2.09
C SER A 237 15.65 -9.73 -0.67
N PRO A 238 16.85 -10.21 -0.31
CA PRO A 238 17.39 -10.13 1.06
C PRO A 238 17.87 -8.72 1.43
#